data_AF-A0A226HZX6-F1
#
_entry.id   AF-A0A226HZX6-F1
#
_cell.length_a   1.000
_cell.length_b   1.000
_cell.length_c   1.000
_cell.angle_alpha   90.00
_cell.angle_beta   90.00
_cell.angle_gamma   90.00
#
_symmetry.space_group_name_H-M   'P 1'
#
loop_
_entity.id
_entity.type
_entity.pdbx_description
1 polymer ?
#
loop_
_entity_poly.entity_id
_entity_poly.type
_entity_poly.pdbx_seq_one_letter_code
_entity_poly.pdbx_strand_id
1 'polypeptide(L)'
;MENENFYIFLDIIFKNGSIQRLARKGVDYIEIANFTKKAIEENLIENLAQKIALTEKGIELHNLLEKNYKKIKKDEWIEKDKKSQIAKLEKNTIFVPRQDELTF
;
A
#
# COMPACT_ATOMS: atom_id res chain seq x y z
N MET A 1 2.97 -4.72 -10.67
CA MET A 1 3.47 -4.30 -9.33
C MET A 1 4.42 -3.13 -9.45
N GLU A 2 5.49 -3.22 -10.23
CA GLU A 2 6.48 -2.14 -10.39
C GLU A 2 5.87 -0.80 -10.83
N ASN A 3 5.02 -0.79 -11.87
CA ASN A 3 4.32 0.43 -12.34
C ASN A 3 3.33 1.02 -11.31
N GLU A 4 2.70 0.17 -10.48
CA GLU A 4 1.81 0.63 -9.40
C GLU A 4 2.62 1.26 -8.27
N ASN A 5 3.77 0.67 -7.92
CA ASN A 5 4.68 1.22 -6.92
C ASN A 5 5.29 2.54 -7.38
N PHE A 6 5.64 2.65 -8.67
CA PHE A 6 6.11 3.90 -9.27
C PHE A 6 5.03 4.98 -9.27
N TYR A 7 3.78 4.63 -9.58
CA TYR A 7 2.64 5.55 -9.41
C TYR A 7 2.52 6.05 -7.97
N ILE A 8 2.61 5.16 -6.98
CA ILE A 8 2.52 5.54 -5.56
C ILE A 8 3.68 6.43 -5.15
N PHE A 9 4.88 6.19 -5.68
CA PHE A 9 6.03 7.06 -5.49
C PHE A 9 5.77 8.47 -6.00
N LEU A 10 5.27 8.61 -7.24
CA LEU A 10 4.88 9.92 -7.79
C LEU A 10 3.74 10.56 -6.99
N ASP A 11 2.76 9.77 -6.54
CA ASP A 11 1.63 10.25 -5.71
C ASP A 11 2.09 10.75 -4.33
N ILE A 12 3.13 10.14 -3.76
CA ILE A 12 3.76 10.60 -2.52
C ILE A 12 4.44 11.94 -2.74
N ILE A 13 5.21 12.10 -3.82
CA ILE A 13 5.85 13.39 -4.14
C ILE A 13 4.80 14.46 -4.40
N PHE A 14 3.78 14.15 -5.21
CA PHE A 14 2.70 15.08 -5.55
C PHE A 14 1.95 15.59 -4.32
N LYS A 15 1.65 14.70 -3.36
CA LYS A 15 0.91 15.05 -2.12
C LYS A 15 1.82 15.49 -0.99
N ASN A 16 3.14 15.54 -1.19
CA ASN A 16 4.13 15.72 -0.14
C ASN A 16 3.93 14.74 1.04
N GLY A 17 3.66 13.48 0.71
CA GLY A 17 3.35 12.40 1.64
C GLY A 17 4.60 11.71 2.20
N SER A 18 4.37 10.72 3.06
CA SER A 18 5.45 9.92 3.64
C SER A 18 5.82 8.71 2.77
N ILE A 19 7.13 8.51 2.57
CA ILE A 19 7.73 7.34 1.90
C ILE A 19 7.36 6.03 2.63
N GLN A 20 7.01 6.09 3.92
CA GLN A 20 6.55 4.92 4.69
C GLN A 20 5.36 4.20 4.03
N ARG A 21 4.57 4.90 3.21
CA ARG A 21 3.47 4.29 2.45
C ARG A 21 3.95 3.25 1.42
N LEU A 22 5.14 3.43 0.83
CA LEU A 22 5.78 2.43 -0.03
C LEU A 22 6.37 1.29 0.81
N ALA A 23 7.01 1.60 1.94
CA ALA A 23 7.57 0.60 2.84
C ALA A 23 6.51 -0.39 3.36
N ARG A 24 5.29 0.08 3.69
CA ARG A 24 4.15 -0.79 4.08
C ARG A 24 3.71 -1.76 2.99
N LYS A 25 4.00 -1.46 1.72
CA LYS A 25 3.75 -2.36 0.58
C LYS A 25 4.91 -3.33 0.33
N GLY A 26 5.97 -3.31 1.14
CA GLY A 26 7.15 -4.15 0.97
C GLY A 26 8.14 -3.62 -0.07
N VAL A 27 8.04 -2.36 -0.48
CA VAL A 27 9.01 -1.73 -1.38
C VAL A 27 10.27 -1.39 -0.58
N ASP A 28 11.41 -1.88 -1.05
CA ASP A 28 12.70 -1.66 -0.40
C ASP A 28 13.28 -0.27 -0.71
N TYR A 29 14.15 0.23 0.18
CA TYR A 29 14.84 1.51 0.00
C TYR A 29 15.69 1.54 -1.27
N ILE A 30 16.26 0.40 -1.69
CA ILE A 30 17.00 0.29 -2.95
C ILE A 30 16.08 0.57 -4.15
N GLU A 31 14.86 0.02 -4.15
CA GLU A 31 13.88 0.27 -5.21
C GLU A 31 13.43 1.73 -5.23
N ILE A 32 13.25 2.35 -4.06
CA ILE A 32 12.88 3.77 -3.95
C ILE A 32 14.00 4.66 -4.52
N ALA A 33 15.27 4.32 -4.26
CA ALA A 33 16.41 5.02 -4.84
C ALA A 33 16.41 4.88 -6.37
N ASN A 34 16.10 3.69 -6.90
CA ASN A 34 15.97 3.47 -8.34
C ASN A 34 14.83 4.28 -8.96
N PHE A 35 13.67 4.37 -8.31
CA PHE A 35 12.56 5.21 -8.75
C PHE A 35 12.93 6.69 -8.76
N THR A 36 13.65 7.14 -7.74
CA THR A 36 14.15 8.52 -7.67
C THR A 36 15.09 8.81 -8.82
N LYS A 37 16.05 7.91 -9.08
CA LYS A 37 16.99 8.05 -10.19
C LYS A 37 16.27 8.12 -11.54
N LYS A 38 15.33 7.21 -11.78
CA LYS A 38 14.49 7.20 -12.99
C LYS A 38 13.69 8.50 -13.14
N ALA A 39 13.10 8.99 -12.07
CA ALA A 39 12.32 10.23 -12.10
C ALA A 39 13.18 11.46 -12.39
N ILE A 40 14.45 11.48 -11.96
CA ILE A 40 15.43 12.51 -12.32
C ILE A 40 15.79 12.40 -13.81
N GLU A 41 16.16 11.20 -14.28
CA GLU A 41 16.55 10.95 -15.68
C GLU A 41 15.42 11.34 -16.66
N GLU A 42 14.17 11.06 -16.31
CA GLU A 42 13.01 11.37 -17.13
C GLU A 42 12.51 12.82 -17.00
N ASN A 43 13.15 13.65 -16.17
CA ASN A 43 12.76 15.02 -15.82
C ASN A 43 11.33 15.13 -15.27
N LEU A 44 10.93 14.18 -14.42
CA LEU A 44 9.60 14.13 -13.80
C LEU A 44 9.54 14.89 -12.47
N ILE A 45 10.69 15.13 -11.83
CA ILE A 45 10.79 15.78 -10.53
C ILE A 45 11.75 16.96 -10.58
N GLU A 46 11.41 18.01 -9.84
CA GLU A 46 12.21 19.21 -9.63
C GLU A 46 12.53 19.39 -8.15
N ASN A 47 13.73 19.92 -7.87
CA ASN A 47 14.15 20.21 -6.51
C ASN A 47 13.89 21.69 -6.20
N LEU A 48 12.79 21.98 -5.53
CA LEU A 48 12.46 23.31 -5.02
C LEU A 48 13.07 23.47 -3.62
N ALA A 49 14.38 23.67 -3.54
CA ALA A 49 15.20 24.00 -2.35
C ALA A 49 14.98 23.18 -1.07
N GLN A 50 13.77 23.18 -0.51
CA GLN A 50 13.32 22.45 0.67
C GLN A 50 12.39 21.27 0.35
N LYS A 51 11.92 21.12 -0.90
CA LYS A 51 11.00 20.05 -1.29
C LYS A 51 11.27 19.54 -2.70
N ILE A 52 10.98 18.26 -2.90
CA ILE A 52 10.88 17.67 -4.24
C ILE A 52 9.45 17.86 -4.71
N ALA A 53 9.26 18.42 -5.90
CA ALA A 53 7.96 18.56 -6.53
C ALA A 53 7.95 17.86 -7.89
N LEU A 54 6.76 17.56 -8.41
CA LEU A 54 6.62 17.06 -9.77
C LEU A 54 6.71 18.24 -10.76
N THR A 55 7.41 18.02 -11.87
CA THR A 55 7.36 18.93 -13.03
C THR A 55 6.02 18.79 -13.74
N GLU A 56 5.72 19.68 -14.69
CA GLU A 56 4.51 19.57 -15.53
C GLU A 56 4.39 18.17 -16.19
N LYS A 57 5.51 17.67 -16.73
CA LYS A 57 5.59 16.32 -17.30
C LYS A 57 5.34 15.23 -16.26
N GLY A 58 5.86 15.40 -15.05
CA GLY A 58 5.60 14.51 -13.91
C GLY A 58 4.12 14.47 -13.53
N ILE A 59 3.44 15.62 -13.56
CA ILE A 59 2.00 15.76 -13.26
C ILE A 59 1.17 15.07 -14.35
N GLU A 60 1.49 15.26 -15.63
CA GLU A 60 0.79 14.57 -16.73
C GLU A 60 0.89 13.04 -16.61
N LEU A 61 2.09 12.55 -16.33
CA LEU A 61 2.34 11.12 -16.16
C LEU A 61 1.64 10.57 -14.91
N HIS A 62 1.66 11.32 -13.80
CA HIS A 62 0.92 10.98 -12.58
C HIS A 62 -0.59 10.89 -12.86
N ASN A 63 -1.18 11.87 -13.55
CA ASN A 63 -2.60 11.86 -13.91
C ASN A 63 -2.98 10.69 -14.84
N LEU A 64 -2.09 10.33 -15.76
CA LEU A 64 -2.29 9.17 -16.64
C LEU A 64 -2.28 7.86 -15.85
N LEU A 65 -1.33 7.71 -14.93
CA LEU A 65 -1.24 6.55 -14.06
C LEU A 65 -2.36 6.50 -13.01
N GLU A 66 -2.84 7.65 -12.55
CA GLU A 66 -3.96 7.75 -11.61
C GLU A 66 -5.20 7.06 -12.17
N LYS A 67 -5.52 7.25 -13.45
CA LYS A 67 -6.66 6.57 -14.10
C LYS A 67 -6.59 5.05 -14.02
N ASN A 68 -5.39 4.49 -14.01
CA ASN A 68 -5.16 3.04 -14.05
C ASN A 68 -4.99 2.44 -12.65
N TYR A 69 -4.40 3.18 -11.72
CA TYR A 69 -3.93 2.66 -10.42
C TYR A 69 -4.58 3.32 -9.20
N LYS A 70 -5.43 4.33 -9.37
CA LYS A 70 -6.24 4.85 -8.26
C LYS A 70 -7.13 3.72 -7.77
N LYS A 71 -6.85 3.24 -6.56
CA LYS A 71 -7.64 2.19 -5.90
C LYS A 71 -9.06 2.72 -5.62
N ILE A 72 -9.97 2.47 -6.57
CA ILE A 72 -11.40 2.71 -6.44
C ILE A 72 -12.08 1.56 -5.67
N LYS A 73 -11.44 0.38 -5.58
CA LYS A 73 -11.97 -0.79 -4.87
C LYS A 73 -11.88 -0.62 -3.35
N LYS A 74 -13.01 -0.21 -2.76
CA LYS A 74 -13.22 -0.11 -1.31
C LYS A 74 -13.00 -1.44 -0.57
N ASP A 75 -13.14 -2.57 -1.26
CA ASP A 75 -12.93 -3.92 -0.70
C ASP A 75 -11.48 -4.20 -0.29
N GLU A 76 -10.52 -3.42 -0.78
CA GLU A 76 -9.10 -3.52 -0.39
C GLU A 76 -8.72 -2.56 0.76
N TRP A 77 -9.66 -1.75 1.27
CA TRP A 77 -9.38 -0.82 2.38
C TRP A 77 -9.29 -1.52 3.73
N ILE A 78 -9.97 -2.65 3.87
CA ILE A 78 -10.02 -3.41 5.13
C ILE A 78 -9.62 -4.84 4.77
N GLU A 79 -8.39 -5.20 5.09
CA GLU A 79 -7.96 -6.58 5.02
C GLU A 79 -8.73 -7.36 6.09
N LYS A 80 -9.61 -8.27 5.68
CA LYS A 80 -10.38 -9.09 6.62
C LYS A 80 -9.40 -9.95 7.42
N ASP A 81 -9.32 -9.71 8.74
CA ASP A 81 -8.51 -10.53 9.63
C ASP A 81 -9.08 -11.95 9.73
N LYS A 82 -8.56 -12.85 8.90
CA LYS A 82 -8.93 -14.27 8.89
C LYS A 82 -8.30 -15.05 10.05
N LYS A 83 -7.32 -14.48 10.78
CA LYS A 83 -6.65 -15.18 11.89
C LYS A 83 -7.56 -15.28 13.11
N SER A 84 -8.42 -14.28 13.32
CA SER A 84 -9.37 -14.22 14.44
C SER A 84 -10.72 -14.87 14.12
N GLN A 85 -10.88 -15.50 12.95
CA GLN A 85 -12.15 -16.09 12.55
C GLN A 85 -12.34 -17.44 13.25
N ILE A 86 -13.19 -17.46 14.28
CA ILE A 86 -13.63 -18.71 14.93
C ILE A 86 -14.36 -19.54 13.86
N ALA A 87 -13.96 -20.80 13.71
CA ALA A 87 -14.64 -21.73 12.83
C ALA A 87 -16.12 -21.85 13.25
N LYS A 88 -17.03 -21.67 12.29
CA LYS A 88 -18.46 -21.74 12.56
C LYS A 88 -18.79 -23.17 12.98
N LEU A 89 -19.22 -23.35 14.22
CA LEU A 89 -19.71 -24.65 14.70
C LEU A 89 -21.03 -24.96 13.98
N GLU A 90 -21.20 -26.23 13.59
CA GLU A 90 -22.45 -26.69 13.02
C GLU A 90 -23.56 -26.62 14.07
N LYS A 91 -24.82 -26.40 13.65
CA LYS A 91 -25.96 -26.25 14.58
C LYS A 91 -26.16 -27.48 15.47
N ASN A 92 -25.62 -28.63 15.08
CA ASN A 92 -25.73 -29.90 15.78
C ASN A 92 -24.45 -30.28 16.56
N THR A 93 -23.48 -29.37 16.68
CA THR A 93 -22.27 -29.64 17.45
C THR A 93 -22.57 -29.53 18.94
N ILE A 94 -22.63 -30.69 19.62
CA ILE A 94 -22.71 -30.77 21.08
C ILE A 94 -21.28 -30.82 21.62
N PHE A 95 -20.89 -29.83 22.42
CA PHE A 95 -19.61 -29.82 23.13
C PHE A 95 -19.81 -30.46 24.52
N VAL A 96 -19.13 -31.58 24.76
CA VAL A 96 -19.12 -32.27 26.07
C VAL A 96 -17.69 -32.16 26.63
N PRO A 97 -17.45 -31.34 27.67
CA PRO A 97 -16.13 -31.22 28.28
C PRO A 97 -15.75 -32.54 28.97
N ARG A 98 -14.45 -32.84 29.04
CA ARG A 98 -13.96 -33.98 29.82
C ARG A 98 -14.00 -33.63 31.31
N GLN A 99 -14.14 -34.66 32.15
CA GLN A 99 -14.27 -34.51 33.60
C GLN A 99 -13.08 -33.75 34.22
N ASP A 100 -11.90 -33.85 33.61
CA ASP A 100 -10.65 -33.25 34.11
C ASP A 100 -10.41 -31.80 33.63
N GLU A 101 -11.28 -31.26 32.77
CA GLU A 101 -11.17 -29.89 32.24
C GLU A 101 -11.98 -28.87 33.06
N LEU A 102 -12.73 -29.33 34.06
CA LEU A 102 -13.53 -28.50 34.96
C LEU A 102 -12.72 -28.16 36.21
N THR A 103 -11.95 -27.06 36.17
CA THR A 103 -11.44 -26.42 37.39
C THR A 103 -12.58 -25.67 38.08
N PHE A 104 -13.11 -26.25 39.16
CA PHE A 104 -13.99 -25.58 40.12
C PHE A 104 -13.17 -25.01 41.29
#